data_AF-A0AA40LQW4-F1
#
_entry.id   AF-A0AA40LQW4-F1
#
_cell.length_a   1.000
_cell.length_b   1.000
_cell.length_c   1.000
_cell.angle_alpha   90.00
_cell.angle_beta   90.00
_cell.angle_gamma   90.00
#
_symmetry.space_group_name_H-M   'P 1'
#
loop_
_entity.id
_entity.type
_entity.pdbx_description
1 polymer ?
#
loop_
_entity_poly.entity_id
_entity_poly.type
_entity_poly.pdbx_seq_one_letter_code
_entity_poly.pdbx_strand_id
1 'polypeptide(L)'
;MYLGCGHIPGSRETSPADTEMHIFLKTLIGKINTLKGGIIDVSLCQLAQKYNCNKTICLKCCGHLDPRTIHCHKKCGHTNNFRRRHN
;
A
#
# COMPACT_ATOMS: atom_id res chain seq x y z
N MET A 1 -27.23 16.03 -7.09
CA MET A 1 -26.33 16.01 -8.27
C MET A 1 -25.08 15.24 -7.90
N TYR A 2 -25.09 13.92 -8.12
CA TYR A 2 -23.91 13.08 -7.92
C TYR A 2 -23.02 13.21 -9.14
N LEU A 3 -21.97 14.05 -9.08
CA LEU A 3 -20.91 13.98 -10.09
C LEU A 3 -20.07 12.74 -9.80
N GLY A 4 -20.21 11.75 -10.67
CA GLY A 4 -19.49 10.48 -10.61
C GLY A 4 -17.98 10.68 -10.66
N CYS A 5 -17.30 10.21 -9.63
CA CYS A 5 -15.87 9.93 -9.70
C CYS A 5 -15.69 8.76 -10.69
N GLY A 6 -15.33 9.08 -11.93
CA GLY A 6 -14.98 8.12 -12.95
C GLY A 6 -13.95 7.12 -12.43
N HIS A 7 -14.31 5.85 -12.47
CA HIS A 7 -13.42 4.73 -12.22
C HIS A 7 -12.36 4.71 -13.33
N ILE A 8 -11.22 5.37 -13.11
CA ILE A 8 -10.02 5.12 -13.92
C ILE A 8 -9.26 4.02 -13.19
N PRO A 9 -9.10 2.81 -13.77
CA PRO A 9 -8.20 1.80 -13.23
C PRO A 9 -6.77 2.30 -13.46
N GLY A 10 -6.33 3.20 -12.58
CA GLY A 10 -4.99 3.77 -12.59
C GLY A 10 -4.01 2.71 -12.11
N SER A 11 -3.46 1.98 -13.08
CA SER A 11 -2.24 1.17 -13.01
C SER A 11 -1.57 1.22 -11.64
N ARG A 12 -1.86 0.18 -10.85
CA ARG A 12 -0.90 -0.28 -9.84
C ARG A 12 0.22 -0.90 -10.66
N GLU A 13 1.23 -0.11 -11.00
CA GLU A 13 2.55 -0.64 -11.30
C GLU A 13 3.14 -1.12 -9.95
N THR A 14 2.51 -2.12 -9.33
CA THR A 14 3.16 -2.87 -8.27
C THR A 14 4.11 -3.79 -8.99
N SER A 15 5.40 -3.69 -8.68
CA SER A 15 6.38 -4.63 -9.22
C SER A 15 5.85 -6.07 -9.03
N PRO A 16 6.10 -7.00 -9.96
CA PRO A 16 5.70 -8.40 -9.79
C PRO A 16 6.10 -8.93 -8.41
N ALA A 17 7.31 -8.57 -7.95
CA ALA A 17 7.81 -8.88 -6.61
C ALA A 17 6.98 -8.25 -5.48
N ASP A 18 6.51 -7.00 -5.63
CA ASP A 18 5.66 -6.37 -4.61
C ASP A 18 4.30 -7.05 -4.51
N THR A 19 3.76 -7.50 -5.64
CA THR A 19 2.46 -8.19 -5.70
C THR A 19 2.57 -9.58 -5.08
N GLU A 20 3.62 -10.33 -5.42
CA GLU A 20 3.91 -11.64 -4.83
C GLU A 20 4.17 -11.54 -3.32
N MET A 21 4.98 -10.56 -2.88
CA MET A 21 5.24 -10.34 -1.45
C MET A 21 3.98 -9.90 -0.70
N HIS A 22 3.09 -9.11 -1.32
CA HIS A 22 1.81 -8.70 -0.73
C HIS A 22 0.85 -9.88 -0.59
N ILE A 23 0.79 -10.77 -1.58
CA ILE A 23 0.01 -12.02 -1.55
C ILE A 23 0.56 -12.95 -0.46
N PHE A 24 1.88 -13.11 -0.40
CA PHE A 24 2.57 -13.93 0.59
C PHE A 24 2.31 -13.45 2.01
N LEU A 25 2.50 -12.15 2.28
CA LEU A 25 2.22 -11.56 3.60
C LEU A 25 0.75 -11.70 4.01
N LYS A 26 -0.20 -11.44 3.11
CA LYS A 26 -1.63 -11.62 3.40
C LYS A 26 -1.98 -13.07 3.72
N THR A 27 -1.42 -14.00 2.96
CA THR A 27 -1.64 -15.44 3.15
C THR A 27 -1.06 -15.92 4.47
N LEU A 28 0.16 -15.51 4.81
CA LEU A 28 0.81 -15.85 6.08
C LEU A 28 0.05 -15.29 7.28
N ILE A 29 -0.33 -14.00 7.26
CA ILE A 29 -1.06 -13.38 8.37
C ILE A 29 -2.45 -14.01 8.53
N GLY A 30 -3.17 -14.28 7.42
CA GLY A 30 -4.47 -14.95 7.47
C GLY A 30 -4.39 -16.37 8.06
N LYS A 31 -3.33 -17.10 7.72
CA LYS A 31 -3.07 -18.44 8.25
C LYS A 31 -2.71 -18.41 9.75
N ILE A 32 -1.94 -17.41 10.19
CA ILE A 32 -1.59 -17.24 11.61
C ILE A 32 -2.81 -16.80 12.44
N ASN A 33 -3.67 -15.90 11.93
CA ASN A 33 -4.89 -15.48 12.64
C ASN A 33 -5.92 -16.61 12.82
N THR A 34 -5.90 -17.63 11.96
CA THR A 34 -6.78 -18.80 12.08
C THR A 34 -6.33 -19.73 13.22
N LEU A 35 -5.04 -19.71 13.56
CA LEU A 35 -4.46 -20.36 14.72
C LEU A 35 -4.55 -19.39 15.91
N LYS A 36 -5.72 -19.32 16.56
CA LYS A 36 -5.95 -18.48 17.76
C LYS A 36 -4.81 -18.65 18.77
N GLY A 37 -3.94 -17.64 18.89
CA GLY A 37 -2.84 -17.60 19.85
C GLY A 37 -1.41 -17.70 19.28
N GLY A 38 -1.23 -17.71 17.96
CA GLY A 38 0.11 -17.66 17.36
C GLY A 38 0.86 -16.37 17.71
N ILE A 39 2.05 -16.49 18.30
CA ILE A 39 2.99 -15.38 18.45
C ILE A 39 3.49 -15.03 17.05
N ILE A 40 3.10 -13.86 16.53
CA ILE A 40 3.59 -13.39 15.24
C ILE A 40 5.05 -12.96 15.43
N ASP A 41 5.94 -13.53 14.65
CA ASP A 41 7.35 -13.15 14.64
C ASP A 41 7.50 -11.64 14.37
N VAL A 42 8.31 -10.96 15.18
CA VAL A 42 8.51 -9.50 15.11
C VAL A 42 9.01 -9.08 13.72
N SER A 43 9.85 -9.90 13.08
CA SER A 43 10.38 -9.65 11.73
C SER A 43 9.26 -9.72 10.69
N LEU A 44 8.32 -10.66 10.85
CA LEU A 44 7.16 -10.77 9.97
C LEU A 44 6.21 -9.58 10.11
N CYS A 45 5.99 -9.11 11.34
CA CYS A 45 5.26 -7.87 11.62
C CYS A 45 5.91 -6.64 10.96
N GLN A 46 7.23 -6.51 11.07
CA GLN A 46 7.97 -5.41 10.43
C GLN A 46 7.89 -5.49 8.90
N LEU A 47 7.98 -6.70 8.34
CA LEU A 47 7.80 -6.94 6.91
C LEU A 47 6.39 -6.53 6.46
N ALA A 48 5.37 -6.98 7.19
CA ALA A 48 3.98 -6.62 6.92
C ALA A 48 3.75 -5.11 6.97
N GLN A 49 4.32 -4.42 7.98
CA GLN A 49 4.24 -2.97 8.11
C GLN A 49 4.94 -2.24 6.95
N LYS A 50 6.12 -2.70 6.53
CA LYS A 50 6.87 -2.12 5.41
C LYS A 50 6.06 -2.15 4.11
N TYR A 51 5.38 -3.26 3.82
CA TYR A 51 4.65 -3.42 2.56
C TYR A 51 3.21 -2.87 2.61
N ASN A 52 2.53 -2.91 3.76
CA ASN A 52 1.13 -2.51 3.88
C ASN A 52 0.91 -1.12 4.49
N CYS A 53 1.66 -0.78 5.54
CA CYS A 53 1.38 0.39 6.39
C CYS A 53 2.28 1.58 6.04
N ASN A 54 3.55 1.33 5.72
CA ASN A 54 4.56 2.35 5.45
C ASN A 54 4.46 2.89 4.02
N LYS A 55 3.31 3.45 3.66
CA LYS A 55 3.09 4.11 2.37
C LYS A 55 2.74 5.58 2.55
N THR A 56 3.10 6.39 1.57
CA THR A 56 2.64 7.79 1.45
C THR A 56 1.45 7.84 0.50
N ILE A 57 0.61 8.87 0.63
CA ILE A 57 -0.56 9.08 -0.20
C ILE A 57 -0.42 10.43 -0.88
N CYS A 58 -0.53 10.46 -2.20
CA CYS A 58 -0.62 11.71 -2.94
C CYS A 58 -1.95 12.40 -2.69
N LEU A 59 -1.93 13.68 -2.32
CA LEU A 59 -3.17 14.42 -2.03
C LEU A 59 -3.99 14.71 -3.29
N LYS A 60 -3.34 14.76 -4.46
CA LYS A 60 -4.01 15.10 -5.72
C LYS A 60 -4.67 13.90 -6.39
N CYS A 61 -4.04 12.72 -6.33
CA CYS A 61 -4.58 11.51 -6.96
C CYS A 61 -4.98 10.41 -5.98
N CYS A 62 -4.84 10.64 -4.67
CA CYS A 62 -5.13 9.67 -3.61
C CYS A 62 -4.40 8.31 -3.78
N GLY A 63 -3.32 8.29 -4.55
CA GLY A 63 -2.55 7.08 -4.86
C GLY A 63 -1.56 6.75 -3.74
N HIS A 64 -1.44 5.47 -3.41
CA HIS A 64 -0.38 4.97 -2.52
C HIS A 64 0.96 4.96 -3.25
N LEU A 65 1.96 5.55 -2.61
CA LEU A 65 3.32 5.69 -3.10
C LEU A 65 4.31 5.12 -2.07
N ASP A 66 5.52 4.80 -2.53
CA ASP A 66 6.61 4.45 -1.63
C ASP A 66 7.03 5.69 -0.82
N PRO A 67 7.34 5.57 0.48
CA PRO A 67 7.73 6.71 1.32
C PRO A 67 9.03 7.40 0.89
N ARG A 68 9.87 6.77 0.06
CA ARG A 68 11.06 7.38 -0.55
C ARG A 68 10.75 8.14 -1.84
N THR A 69 9.51 8.09 -2.32
CA THR A 69 9.07 8.81 -3.50
C THR A 69 9.09 10.31 -3.24
N ILE A 70 9.86 11.06 -4.03
CA ILE A 70 9.95 12.53 -3.94
C ILE A 70 8.86 13.20 -4.80
N HIS A 71 8.52 12.60 -5.94
CA HIS A 71 7.50 13.09 -6.88
C HIS A 71 6.52 11.98 -7.26
N CYS A 72 5.23 12.27 -7.35
CA CYS A 72 4.25 11.24 -7.67
C CYS A 72 4.51 10.69 -9.07
N HIS A 73 4.67 9.37 -9.23
CA HIS A 73 4.84 8.77 -10.56
C HIS A 73 3.52 8.65 -11.35
N LYS A 74 2.37 8.98 -10.75
CA LYS A 74 1.06 8.94 -11.42
C LYS A 74 0.74 10.22 -12.18
N LYS A 75 -0.23 10.14 -13.10
CA LYS A 75 -0.79 11.26 -13.88
C LYS A 75 -1.58 12.25 -13.00
N CYS A 76 -0.88 12.96 -12.13
CA CYS A 76 -1.40 14.04 -11.30
C CYS A 76 -0.60 15.35 -11.48
N GLY A 77 0.32 15.38 -12.46
CA GLY A 77 1.29 16.46 -12.63
C GLY A 77 2.50 16.33 -11.71
N HIS A 78 2.85 15.10 -11.32
CA HIS A 78 4.08 14.78 -10.57
C HIS A 78 4.32 15.62 -9.31
N THR A 79 3.25 16.02 -8.61
CA THR A 79 3.34 16.81 -7.37
C THR A 79 4.09 16.05 -6.28
N ASN A 80 4.73 16.81 -5.39
CA ASN A 80 5.37 16.33 -4.15
C ASN A 80 4.46 16.51 -2.91
N ASN A 81 3.20 16.93 -3.11
CA ASN A 81 2.26 17.14 -2.02
C ASN A 81 1.67 15.80 -1.53
N PHE A 82 2.32 15.23 -0.51
CA PHE A 82 2.01 13.92 0.05
C PHE A 82 1.60 14.01 1.52
N ARG A 83 0.81 13.04 1.97
CA ARG A 83 0.59 12.73 3.39
C ARG A 83 1.04 11.32 3.74
N ARG A 84 1.32 11.06 5.01
CA ARG A 84 1.52 9.71 5.51
C ARG A 84 0.18 8.95 5.54
N ARG A 85 0.19 7.64 5.28
CA ARG A 85 -0.95 6.78 5.56
C ARG A 85 -1.04 6.59 7.07
N HIS A 86 -2.16 6.96 7.67
CA HIS A 86 -2.49 6.56 9.04
C HIS A 86 -3.23 5.22 8.98
N ASN A 87 -2.88 4.30 9.89
CA ASN A 87 -3.51 2.99 10.00
C ASN A 87 -4.74 3.05 10.91
#